data_AF-A0A3P6RF25-F1
#
_entry.id   AF-A0A3P6RF25-F1
#
_cell.length_a   1.000
_cell.length_b   1.000
_cell.length_c   1.000
_cell.angle_alpha   90.00
_cell.angle_beta   90.00
_cell.angle_gamma   90.00
#
_symmetry.space_group_name_H-M   'P 1'
#
loop_
_entity.id
_entity.type
_entity.pdbx_description
1 polymer ?
#
loop_
_entity_poly.entity_id
_entity_poly.type
_entity_poly.pdbx_seq_one_letter_code
_entity_poly.pdbx_strand_id
1 'polypeptide(L)'
;KAFSKTSFQIGQISIPLGKIDLAATIEKTVNIESPPENRLGEVCLALRYVPNKNKLSVVVMECKNLKKMDVLGLSDPYVKIYLMLQNKRLEKKKTTIKMKTLNPYYNESFSFDVTPEKMQRVHLHVTVSDYDRVGSNERIGQVSDLYLVDL
;
A
#
# COMPACT_ATOMS: atom_id res chain seq x y z
N LYS A 1 5.50 -14.15 20.43
CA LYS A 1 4.34 -14.54 19.59
C LYS A 1 3.48 -13.30 19.45
N ALA A 2 3.69 -12.47 18.42
CA ALA A 2 2.94 -11.23 18.25
C ALA A 2 1.57 -11.58 17.66
N PHE A 3 0.50 -11.24 18.39
CA PHE A 3 -0.85 -11.33 17.87
C PHE A 3 -1.02 -10.25 16.80
N SER A 4 -1.07 -10.64 15.53
CA SER A 4 -1.56 -9.74 14.47
C SER A 4 -3.01 -9.44 14.79
N LYS A 5 -3.31 -8.19 15.17
CA LYS A 5 -4.68 -7.70 15.22
C LYS A 5 -5.17 -7.63 13.77
N THR A 6 -5.92 -8.64 13.35
CA THR A 6 -6.64 -8.58 12.07
C THR A 6 -7.84 -7.65 12.27
N SER A 7 -7.69 -6.39 11.87
CA SER A 7 -8.79 -5.44 11.76
C SER A 7 -9.63 -5.79 10.53
N PHE A 8 -10.89 -6.17 10.72
CA PHE A 8 -11.84 -6.35 9.64
C PHE A 8 -12.63 -5.05 9.45
N GLN A 9 -12.68 -4.53 8.23
CA GLN A 9 -13.49 -3.36 7.93
C GLN A 9 -14.96 -3.79 7.82
N ILE A 10 -15.81 -3.24 8.70
CA ILE A 10 -17.25 -3.51 8.72
C ILE A 10 -17.99 -2.71 7.62
N GLY A 11 -17.51 -1.50 7.31
CA GLY A 11 -18.05 -0.67 6.24
C GLY A 11 -17.32 0.66 6.15
N GLN A 12 -17.88 1.62 5.42
CA GLN A 12 -17.27 2.95 5.23
C GLN A 12 -18.33 4.04 5.13
N ILE A 13 -17.91 5.28 5.38
CA ILE A 13 -18.67 6.48 5.10
C ILE A 13 -17.74 7.50 4.43
N SER A 14 -18.28 8.30 3.51
CA SER A 14 -17.55 9.41 2.87
C SER A 14 -18.33 10.70 3.09
N ILE A 15 -17.69 11.69 3.70
CA ILE A 15 -18.31 12.98 4.04
C ILE A 15 -17.67 14.07 3.17
N PRO A 16 -18.36 14.59 2.14
CA PRO A 16 -17.81 15.62 1.28
C PRO A 16 -17.83 16.99 1.98
N LEU A 17 -16.73 17.33 2.65
CA LEU A 17 -16.62 18.54 3.48
C LEU A 17 -16.85 19.85 2.71
N GLY A 18 -16.49 19.91 1.43
CA GLY A 18 -16.66 21.12 0.60
C GLY A 18 -18.11 21.54 0.32
N LYS A 19 -19.10 20.74 0.76
CA LYS A 19 -20.54 21.03 0.62
C LYS A 19 -21.23 21.28 1.95
N ILE A 20 -20.47 21.41 3.03
CA ILE A 20 -21.00 21.47 4.39
C ILE A 20 -20.59 22.81 4.99
N ASP A 21 -21.58 23.56 5.49
CA ASP A 21 -21.34 24.76 6.30
C ASP A 21 -20.96 24.34 7.73
N LEU A 22 -19.67 24.23 7.98
CA LEU A 22 -19.11 23.82 9.26
C LEU A 22 -19.04 24.96 10.29
N ALA A 23 -19.61 26.14 10.01
CA ALA A 23 -19.64 27.25 10.95
C ALA A 23 -20.55 27.01 12.17
N ALA A 24 -21.44 26.00 12.10
CA ALA A 24 -22.27 25.55 13.20
C ALA A 24 -22.06 24.05 13.49
N THR A 25 -22.39 23.63 14.71
CA THR A 25 -22.41 22.20 15.06
C THR A 25 -23.46 21.48 14.22
N ILE A 26 -23.02 20.46 13.46
CA ILE A 26 -23.89 19.62 12.65
C ILE A 26 -23.90 18.20 13.22
N GLU A 27 -25.08 17.72 13.58
CA GLU A 27 -25.32 16.34 13.96
C GLU A 27 -26.05 15.61 12.82
N LYS A 28 -25.51 14.46 12.38
CA LYS A 28 -26.11 13.67 11.31
C LYS A 28 -25.89 12.18 11.54
N THR A 29 -26.98 11.42 11.57
CA THR A 29 -26.93 9.96 11.54
C THR A 29 -26.88 9.50 10.09
N VAL A 30 -25.92 8.63 9.75
CA VAL A 30 -25.78 8.06 8.41
C VAL A 30 -25.62 6.55 8.50
N ASN A 31 -26.20 5.84 7.53
CA ASN A 31 -25.99 4.40 7.40
C ASN A 31 -24.56 4.13 6.92
N ILE A 32 -23.94 3.11 7.48
CA ILE A 32 -22.63 2.64 7.06
C ILE A 32 -22.80 1.88 5.75
N GLU A 33 -22.06 2.27 4.72
CA GLU A 33 -22.07 1.59 3.43
C GLU A 33 -21.16 0.37 3.46
N SER A 34 -21.52 -0.68 2.72
CA SER A 34 -20.63 -1.81 2.47
C SER A 34 -19.36 -1.33 1.75
N PRO A 35 -18.21 -2.00 1.97
CA PRO A 35 -17.03 -1.72 1.17
C PRO A 35 -17.30 -1.87 -0.33
N PRO A 36 -16.55 -1.16 -1.20
CA PRO A 36 -16.75 -1.27 -2.64
C PRO A 36 -16.53 -2.70 -3.13
N GLU A 37 -17.41 -3.20 -3.99
CA GLU A 37 -17.33 -4.58 -4.54
C GLU A 37 -16.00 -4.85 -5.28
N ASN A 38 -15.38 -3.81 -5.84
CA ASN A 38 -14.14 -3.90 -6.62
C ASN A 38 -12.87 -3.63 -5.78
N ARG A 39 -12.90 -3.89 -4.48
CA ARG A 39 -11.71 -3.73 -3.62
C ARG A 39 -10.62 -4.72 -4.03
N LEU A 40 -9.41 -4.22 -4.26
CA LEU A 40 -8.25 -5.02 -4.67
C LEU A 40 -7.43 -5.57 -3.48
N GLY A 41 -7.69 -5.05 -2.28
CA GLY A 41 -7.00 -5.36 -1.03
C GLY A 41 -6.27 -4.16 -0.44
N GLU A 42 -5.51 -4.40 0.62
CA GLU A 42 -4.74 -3.39 1.36
C GLU A 42 -3.28 -3.82 1.50
N VAL A 43 -2.37 -2.86 1.54
CA VAL A 43 -0.96 -3.06 1.88
C VAL A 43 -0.56 -2.14 3.02
N CYS A 44 0.06 -2.70 4.07
CA CYS A 44 0.57 -1.95 5.21
C CYS A 44 2.08 -1.73 5.05
N LEU A 45 2.48 -0.46 5.04
CA LEU A 45 3.87 -0.03 4.91
C LEU A 45 4.26 0.84 6.12
N ALA A 46 5.50 0.69 6.58
CA ALA A 46 6.11 1.64 7.51
C ALA A 46 7.28 2.35 6.83
N LEU A 47 7.30 3.68 6.88
CA LEU A 47 8.30 4.50 6.23
C LEU A 47 9.07 5.30 7.29
N ARG A 48 10.38 5.44 7.10
CA ARG A 48 11.22 6.27 7.96
C ARG A 48 12.36 6.88 7.17
N TYR A 49 12.47 8.21 7.20
CA TYR A 49 13.60 8.91 6.61
C TYR A 49 14.60 9.36 7.69
N VAL A 50 15.90 9.29 7.38
CA VAL A 50 16.98 9.81 8.23
C VAL A 50 17.83 10.77 7.39
N PRO A 51 17.61 12.10 7.50
CA PRO A 51 18.30 13.10 6.68
C PRO A 51 19.83 12.97 6.77
N ASN A 52 20.39 12.88 7.97
CA ASN A 52 21.85 12.80 8.18
C ASN A 52 22.51 11.55 7.59
N LYS A 53 21.72 10.52 7.25
CA LYS A 53 22.21 9.29 6.61
C LYS A 53 21.77 9.18 5.15
N ASN A 54 21.08 10.19 4.62
CA ASN A 54 20.46 10.17 3.30
C ASN A 54 19.67 8.88 3.03
N LYS A 55 18.95 8.35 4.03
CA LYS A 55 18.40 6.98 3.98
C LYS A 55 16.91 6.97 4.25
N LEU A 56 16.15 6.49 3.26
CA LEU A 56 14.73 6.16 3.36
C LEU A 56 14.59 4.65 3.59
N SER A 57 14.04 4.27 4.74
CA SER A 57 13.66 2.90 5.06
C SER A 57 12.18 2.69 4.74
N VAL A 58 11.87 1.58 4.07
CA VAL A 58 10.50 1.15 3.77
C VAL A 58 10.36 -0.29 4.24
N VAL A 59 9.45 -0.54 5.17
CA VAL A 59 9.12 -1.89 5.64
C VAL A 59 7.78 -2.29 5.05
N VAL A 60 7.76 -3.40 4.31
CA VAL A 60 6.53 -4.02 3.86
C VAL A 60 6.09 -4.97 4.95
N MET A 61 5.01 -4.62 5.66
CA MET A 61 4.55 -5.38 6.82
C MET A 61 3.69 -6.57 6.38
N GLU A 62 2.53 -6.29 5.80
CA GLU A 62 1.55 -7.29 5.38
C GLU A 62 0.64 -6.72 4.29
N CYS A 63 -0.05 -7.61 3.57
CA CYS A 63 -1.25 -7.25 2.81
C CYS A 63 -2.46 -7.97 3.40
N LYS A 64 -3.65 -7.38 3.21
CA LYS A 64 -4.91 -7.91 3.71
C LYS A 64 -5.97 -7.89 2.61
N ASN A 65 -6.81 -8.92 2.59
CA ASN A 65 -7.97 -9.04 1.72
C ASN A 65 -7.65 -8.81 0.23
N LEU A 66 -6.52 -9.35 -0.26
CA LEU A 66 -6.14 -9.23 -1.66
C LEU A 66 -7.21 -9.85 -2.56
N LYS A 67 -7.47 -9.23 -3.71
CA LYS A 67 -8.31 -9.82 -4.74
C LYS A 67 -7.67 -11.10 -5.25
N LYS A 68 -8.46 -12.17 -5.30
CA LYS A 68 -8.08 -13.46 -5.90
C LYS A 68 -7.92 -13.27 -7.41
N MET A 69 -6.73 -13.57 -7.94
CA MET A 69 -6.48 -13.53 -9.39
C MET A 69 -6.57 -14.93 -10.02
N ASP A 70 -6.06 -15.96 -9.33
CA ASP A 70 -6.10 -17.33 -9.81
C ASP A 70 -7.51 -17.96 -9.82
N VAL A 71 -7.85 -18.62 -10.94
CA VAL A 71 -9.11 -19.37 -11.07
C VAL A 71 -9.09 -20.63 -10.18
N LEU A 72 -7.99 -21.40 -10.24
CA LEU A 72 -7.86 -22.73 -9.62
C LEU A 72 -7.06 -22.75 -8.30
N GLY A 73 -6.69 -21.60 -7.75
CA GLY A 73 -5.89 -21.47 -6.53
C GLY A 73 -6.16 -20.16 -5.77
N LEU A 74 -5.42 -19.89 -4.70
CA LEU A 74 -5.29 -18.53 -4.18
C LEU A 74 -4.06 -17.89 -4.82
N SER A 75 -3.98 -16.56 -4.81
CA SER A 75 -2.81 -15.84 -5.32
C SER A 75 -1.52 -16.16 -4.56
N ASP A 76 -0.39 -15.96 -5.25
CA ASP A 76 0.99 -16.01 -4.79
C ASP A 76 1.58 -14.57 -4.71
N PRO A 77 1.12 -13.71 -3.78
CA PRO A 77 1.42 -12.28 -3.81
C PRO A 77 2.87 -11.91 -3.46
N TYR A 78 3.37 -10.86 -4.10
CA TYR A 78 4.58 -10.12 -3.75
C TYR A 78 4.44 -8.62 -4.01
N VAL A 79 5.19 -7.81 -3.26
CA VAL A 79 5.15 -6.35 -3.36
C VAL A 79 6.40 -5.83 -4.08
N LYS A 80 6.21 -4.96 -5.08
CA LYS A 80 7.26 -4.21 -5.76
C LYS A 80 7.22 -2.75 -5.29
N ILE A 81 8.39 -2.21 -4.95
CA ILE A 81 8.56 -0.82 -4.53
C ILE A 81 9.49 -0.15 -5.53
N TYR A 82 9.02 0.94 -6.13
CA TYR A 82 9.78 1.75 -7.06
C TYR A 82 10.01 3.14 -6.45
N LEU A 83 11.26 3.56 -6.37
CA LEU A 83 11.59 4.95 -6.07
C LEU A 83 11.58 5.73 -7.39
N MET A 84 10.76 6.77 -7.46
CA MET A 84 10.54 7.55 -8.66
C MET A 84 10.97 9.00 -8.47
N LEU A 85 11.50 9.63 -9.52
CA LEU A 85 11.80 11.06 -9.59
C LEU A 85 11.35 11.58 -10.95
N GLN A 86 10.36 12.49 -10.98
CA GLN A 86 9.84 13.08 -12.23
C GLN A 86 9.58 12.03 -13.33
N ASN A 87 8.76 11.01 -13.01
CA ASN A 87 8.40 9.87 -13.87
C ASN A 87 9.54 8.92 -14.24
N LYS A 88 10.78 9.18 -13.81
CA LYS A 88 11.91 8.26 -13.98
C LYS A 88 12.04 7.34 -12.78
N ARG A 89 12.10 6.03 -13.04
CA ARG A 89 12.45 5.04 -12.03
C ARG A 89 13.93 5.14 -11.67
N LEU A 90 14.22 5.45 -10.41
CA LEU A 90 15.58 5.46 -9.87
C LEU A 90 16.01 4.07 -9.40
N GLU A 91 15.17 3.40 -8.62
CA GLU A 91 15.48 2.10 -8.04
C GLU A 91 14.22 1.24 -7.92
N LYS A 92 14.39 -0.09 -7.92
CA LYS A 92 13.32 -1.08 -7.71
C LYS A 92 13.76 -2.08 -6.65
N LYS A 93 12.87 -2.39 -5.70
CA LYS A 93 13.01 -3.50 -4.75
C LYS A 93 11.73 -4.34 -4.75
N LYS A 94 11.82 -5.58 -4.27
CA LYS A 94 10.68 -6.51 -4.17
C LYS A 94 10.78 -7.40 -2.94
N THR A 95 9.63 -7.80 -2.41
CA THR A 95 9.56 -8.80 -1.34
C THR A 95 9.80 -10.22 -1.84
N THR A 96 9.92 -11.16 -0.91
CA THR A 96 9.67 -12.57 -1.19
C THR A 96 8.25 -12.80 -1.68
N ILE A 97 8.02 -13.91 -2.39
CA ILE A 97 6.70 -14.35 -2.83
C ILE A 97 6.10 -15.21 -1.71
N LYS A 98 4.84 -14.97 -1.35
CA LYS A 98 4.11 -15.81 -0.40
C LYS A 98 3.10 -16.65 -1.16
N MET A 99 3.21 -17.96 -1.08
CA MET A 99 2.39 -18.86 -1.88
C MET A 99 0.98 -19.00 -1.29
N LYS A 100 -0.04 -19.05 -2.15
CA LYS A 100 -1.43 -19.42 -1.86
C LYS A 100 -2.04 -18.65 -0.68
N THR A 101 -1.98 -17.33 -0.71
CA THR A 101 -2.55 -16.48 0.35
C THR A 101 -3.06 -15.14 -0.17
N LEU A 102 -4.18 -14.68 0.39
CA LEU A 102 -4.71 -13.32 0.17
C LEU A 102 -4.37 -12.36 1.33
N ASN A 103 -3.67 -12.86 2.36
CA ASN A 103 -3.25 -12.10 3.54
C ASN A 103 -1.76 -12.37 3.85
N PRO A 104 -0.84 -12.06 2.93
CA PRO A 104 0.58 -12.32 3.13
C PRO A 104 1.18 -11.43 4.22
N TYR A 105 1.95 -12.03 5.12
CA TYR A 105 2.80 -11.33 6.08
C TYR A 105 4.25 -11.37 5.60
N TYR A 106 4.87 -10.21 5.43
CA TYR A 106 6.25 -10.07 4.91
C TYR A 106 7.22 -9.66 6.03
N ASN A 107 6.96 -8.52 6.66
CA ASN A 107 7.89 -7.84 7.58
C ASN A 107 9.32 -7.70 7.01
N GLU A 108 9.40 -7.30 5.74
CA GLU A 108 10.66 -7.17 4.99
C GLU A 108 11.06 -5.69 4.88
N SER A 109 12.30 -5.37 5.25
CA SER A 109 12.82 -4.00 5.28
C SER A 109 13.73 -3.71 4.08
N PHE A 110 13.51 -2.55 3.47
CA PHE A 110 14.24 -2.06 2.31
C PHE A 110 14.80 -0.67 2.58
N SER A 111 15.95 -0.33 1.98
CA SER A 111 16.55 1.00 2.13
C SER A 111 16.94 1.61 0.80
N PHE A 112 16.57 2.86 0.59
CA PHE A 112 16.92 3.69 -0.56
C PHE A 112 17.79 4.85 -0.12
N ASP A 113 18.78 5.21 -0.92
CA ASP A 113 19.64 6.37 -0.67
C ASP A 113 19.03 7.61 -1.34
N VAL A 114 18.54 8.55 -0.53
CA VAL A 114 17.82 9.76 -0.95
C VAL A 114 18.37 10.95 -0.17
N THR A 115 18.92 11.93 -0.87
CA THR A 115 19.41 13.17 -0.25
C THR A 115 18.24 14.09 0.11
N PRO A 116 18.39 15.01 1.08
CA PRO A 116 17.31 15.92 1.49
C PRO A 116 16.74 16.74 0.33
N GLU A 117 17.57 17.16 -0.63
CA GLU A 117 17.16 17.95 -1.80
C GLU A 117 16.28 17.15 -2.76
N LYS A 118 16.51 15.84 -2.85
CA LYS A 118 15.70 14.94 -3.68
C LYS A 118 14.40 14.55 -2.99
N MET A 119 14.34 14.56 -1.66
CA MET A 119 13.24 14.01 -0.87
C MET A 119 11.87 14.62 -1.25
N GLN A 120 11.82 15.93 -1.49
CA GLN A 120 10.59 16.64 -1.89
C GLN A 120 10.09 16.31 -3.31
N ARG A 121 10.93 15.68 -4.13
CA ARG A 121 10.65 15.41 -5.54
C ARG A 121 10.47 13.93 -5.84
N VAL A 122 10.81 13.06 -4.88
CA VAL A 122 10.63 11.63 -5.02
C VAL A 122 9.27 11.19 -4.50
N HIS A 123 8.78 10.09 -5.06
CA HIS A 123 7.61 9.38 -4.56
C HIS A 123 7.84 7.88 -4.70
N LEU A 124 7.08 7.10 -3.93
CA LEU A 124 7.07 5.65 -4.07
C LEU A 124 5.89 5.21 -4.93
N HIS A 125 6.19 4.43 -5.97
CA HIS A 125 5.17 3.63 -6.66
C HIS A 125 5.25 2.21 -6.11
N VAL A 126 4.17 1.77 -5.48
CA VAL A 126 4.04 0.44 -4.88
C VAL A 126 3.06 -0.39 -5.70
N THR A 127 3.40 -1.65 -5.98
CA THR A 127 2.55 -2.57 -6.74
C THR A 127 2.49 -3.92 -6.05
N VAL A 128 1.29 -4.43 -5.81
CA VAL A 128 1.07 -5.82 -5.38
C VAL A 128 0.79 -6.63 -6.65
N SER A 129 1.57 -7.68 -6.86
CA SER A 129 1.45 -8.58 -8.00
C SER A 129 1.26 -10.02 -7.56
N ASP A 130 0.55 -10.77 -8.39
CA ASP A 130 0.49 -12.21 -8.31
C ASP A 130 1.68 -12.81 -9.06
N TYR A 131 2.24 -13.91 -8.54
CA TYR A 131 3.32 -14.62 -9.21
C TYR A 131 2.77 -15.88 -9.86
N ASP A 132 2.86 -15.94 -11.19
CA ASP A 132 2.41 -17.08 -11.96
C ASP A 132 3.61 -17.94 -12.35
N ARG A 133 3.60 -19.21 -11.93
CA ARG A 133 4.65 -20.18 -12.33
C ARG A 133 4.68 -20.40 -13.84
N VAL A 134 3.51 -20.31 -14.48
CA VAL A 134 3.31 -20.50 -15.92
C VAL A 134 2.52 -19.29 -16.42
N GLY A 135 3.10 -18.54 -17.36
CA GLY A 135 2.49 -17.32 -17.89
C GLY A 135 3.18 -16.06 -17.38
N SER A 136 2.44 -14.95 -17.37
CA SER A 136 2.95 -13.63 -16.98
C SER A 136 2.33 -13.19 -15.66
N ASN A 137 3.18 -12.80 -14.71
CA ASN A 137 2.74 -12.26 -13.42
C ASN A 137 1.69 -11.16 -13.56
N GLU A 138 0.54 -11.35 -12.92
CA GLU A 138 -0.54 -10.37 -12.94
C GLU A 138 -0.37 -9.27 -11.87
N ARG A 139 -0.96 -8.10 -12.13
CA ARG A 139 -1.01 -7.01 -11.15
C ARG A 139 -2.35 -7.05 -10.42
N ILE A 140 -2.29 -7.23 -9.09
CA ILE A 140 -3.47 -7.17 -8.23
C ILE A 140 -3.89 -5.71 -8.03
N GLY A 141 -2.95 -4.83 -7.68
CA GLY A 141 -3.23 -3.42 -7.40
C GLY A 141 -1.97 -2.57 -7.30
N GLN A 142 -2.14 -1.25 -7.27
CA GLN A 142 -1.01 -0.31 -7.13
C GLN A 142 -1.39 0.97 -6.39
N VAL A 143 -0.38 1.61 -5.81
CA VAL A 143 -0.41 2.97 -5.29
C VAL A 143 0.71 3.74 -5.99
N SER A 144 0.37 4.76 -6.77
CA SER A 144 1.33 5.45 -7.64
C SER A 144 1.91 6.73 -7.04
N ASP A 145 1.16 7.40 -6.17
CA ASP A 145 1.47 8.75 -5.69
C ASP A 145 1.53 8.81 -4.16
N LEU A 146 2.30 7.89 -3.54
CA LEU A 146 2.64 8.05 -2.13
C LEU A 146 3.75 9.09 -2.03
N TYR A 147 3.35 10.36 -2.06
CA TYR A 147 4.25 11.49 -1.84
C TYR A 147 4.78 11.43 -0.41
N LEU A 148 6.09 11.63 -0.28
CA LEU A 148 6.77 11.65 1.01
C LEU A 148 6.86 13.07 1.57
N VAL A 149 5.88 13.91 1.23
CA VAL A 149 5.63 15.16 1.94
C VAL A 149 4.95 14.78 3.24
N ASP A 150 5.45 15.27 4.37
CA ASP A 150 4.97 14.99 5.75
C ASP A 150 5.61 13.81 6.50
N LEU A 151 6.78 13.30 6.06
CA LEU A 151 7.67 12.44 6.88
C LEU A 151 8.82 13.21 7.54
#